data_AF-A0AAV5AVG8-F1
#
_entry.id   AF-A0AAV5AVG8-F1
#
_cell.length_a   1.000
_cell.length_b   1.000
_cell.length_c   1.000
_cell.angle_alpha   90.00
_cell.angle_beta   90.00
_cell.angle_gamma   90.00
#
_symmetry.space_group_name_H-M   'P 1'
#
loop_
_entity.id
_entity.type
_entity.pdbx_description
1 polymer ?
#
loop_
_entity_poly.entity_id
_entity_poly.type
_entity_poly.pdbx_seq_one_letter_code
_entity_poly.pdbx_strand_id
1 'polypeptide(L)'
;MKNKVFTILSLLCFFSLLVFSCQKEKEKPLEKEDRKESGKDIFREDFNTSDIDETIWQIGTWKEHGGQTDRTRVYTKNGHLHLVFRNDNGSYLGSAIQTRKEFSYGKWEVRLKSSSVAGILNSFYTIDWNDKEVGDGTKQEVDIEFLTYKFKKIQEKFT
;
A
#
# COMPACT_ATOMS: atom_id res chain seq x y z
N MET A 1 17.08 -75.77 -9.17
CA MET A 1 17.95 -74.59 -9.03
C MET A 1 17.80 -73.69 -10.27
N LYS A 2 16.71 -72.93 -10.33
CA LYS A 2 16.38 -71.94 -11.37
C LYS A 2 15.59 -70.85 -10.62
N ASN A 3 15.75 -69.57 -10.97
CA ASN A 3 15.00 -68.40 -10.45
C ASN A 3 15.64 -67.57 -9.33
N LYS A 4 16.94 -67.23 -9.42
CA LYS A 4 17.52 -66.15 -8.57
C LYS A 4 18.45 -65.16 -9.31
N VAL A 5 18.37 -65.07 -10.64
CA VAL A 5 19.26 -64.20 -11.43
C VAL A 5 18.55 -63.00 -12.08
N PHE A 6 17.21 -63.00 -12.14
CA PHE A 6 16.48 -62.00 -12.92
C PHE A 6 16.09 -60.70 -12.18
N THR A 7 16.33 -60.59 -10.88
CA THR A 7 15.90 -59.41 -10.11
C THR A 7 17.02 -58.36 -9.95
N ILE A 8 18.28 -58.73 -10.15
CA ILE A 8 19.42 -57.80 -9.95
C ILE A 8 19.71 -56.97 -11.22
N LEU A 9 19.29 -57.42 -12.40
CA LEU A 9 19.56 -56.71 -13.67
C LEU A 9 18.58 -55.56 -13.95
N SER A 10 17.43 -55.50 -13.27
CA SER A 10 16.44 -54.42 -13.45
C SER A 10 16.78 -53.15 -12.63
N LEU A 11 17.56 -53.28 -11.56
CA LEU A 11 17.90 -52.14 -10.68
C LEU A 11 19.06 -51.29 -11.23
N LEU A 12 19.87 -51.83 -12.15
CA LEU A 12 21.02 -51.13 -12.73
C LEU A 12 20.68 -50.21 -13.91
N CYS A 13 19.53 -50.40 -14.56
CA CYS A 13 19.09 -49.50 -15.63
C CYS A 13 18.38 -48.22 -15.13
N PHE A 14 17.92 -48.19 -13.87
CA PHE A 14 17.33 -46.97 -13.29
C PHE A 14 18.36 -46.04 -12.64
N PHE A 15 19.58 -46.51 -12.38
CA PHE A 15 20.63 -45.68 -11.78
C PHE A 15 21.48 -44.91 -12.81
N SER A 16 21.45 -45.29 -14.09
CA SER A 16 22.19 -44.56 -15.14
C SER A 16 21.47 -43.33 -15.67
N LEU A 17 20.15 -43.20 -15.45
CA LEU A 17 19.35 -42.04 -15.86
C LEU A 17 19.36 -40.88 -14.85
N LEU A 18 19.87 -41.08 -13.63
CA LEU A 18 19.93 -40.03 -12.61
C LEU A 18 21.26 -39.26 -12.58
N VAL A 19 22.26 -39.66 -13.39
CA VAL A 19 23.60 -39.02 -13.38
C VAL A 19 23.80 -37.99 -14.51
N PHE A 20 22.84 -37.86 -15.45
CA PHE A 20 22.98 -36.95 -16.60
C PHE A 20 22.00 -35.76 -16.64
N SER A 21 21.29 -35.45 -15.55
CA SER A 21 20.50 -34.21 -15.45
C SER A 21 21.03 -33.26 -14.37
N CYS A 22 22.33 -33.05 -14.39
CA CYS A 22 22.90 -31.81 -13.89
C CYS A 22 23.80 -31.25 -14.99
N GLN A 23 23.20 -31.01 -16.16
CA GLN A 23 23.74 -29.96 -16.99
C GLN A 23 23.62 -28.69 -16.17
N LYS A 24 24.76 -28.27 -15.62
CA LYS A 24 24.95 -26.91 -15.14
C LYS A 24 24.62 -26.05 -16.35
N GLU A 25 23.38 -25.58 -16.44
CA GLU A 25 23.03 -24.50 -17.33
C GLU A 25 24.10 -23.45 -17.03
N LYS A 26 24.90 -23.12 -18.05
CA LYS A 26 25.69 -21.92 -17.98
C LYS A 26 24.63 -20.85 -17.78
N GLU A 27 24.47 -20.39 -16.54
CA GLU A 27 23.78 -19.15 -16.24
C GLU A 27 24.36 -18.17 -17.25
N LYS A 28 23.56 -17.87 -18.27
CA LYS A 28 23.82 -16.75 -19.14
C LYS A 28 24.01 -15.62 -18.13
N PRO A 29 25.18 -14.95 -18.10
CA PRO A 29 25.39 -13.87 -17.14
C PRO A 29 24.14 -13.03 -17.23
N LEU A 30 23.41 -12.92 -16.11
CA LEU A 30 22.29 -12.00 -16.01
C LEU A 30 22.93 -10.71 -16.49
N GLU A 31 22.58 -10.33 -17.72
CA GLU A 31 22.95 -9.06 -18.26
C GLU A 31 22.47 -8.15 -17.16
N LYS A 32 23.42 -7.52 -16.48
CA LYS A 32 23.07 -6.46 -15.57
C LYS A 32 22.39 -5.50 -16.52
N GLU A 33 21.06 -5.56 -16.57
CA GLU A 33 20.29 -4.42 -16.99
C GLU A 33 20.90 -3.34 -16.13
N ASP A 34 21.71 -2.52 -16.78
CA ASP A 34 22.09 -1.23 -16.27
C ASP A 34 20.74 -0.62 -15.97
N ARG A 35 20.30 -0.77 -14.71
CA ARG A 35 19.32 0.08 -14.10
C ARG A 35 19.96 1.42 -14.27
N LYS A 36 19.64 2.08 -15.40
CA LYS A 36 19.72 3.51 -15.54
C LYS A 36 19.09 3.99 -14.25
N GLU A 37 19.92 4.44 -13.32
CA GLU A 37 19.51 5.30 -12.23
C GLU A 37 18.95 6.52 -12.93
N SER A 38 17.70 6.41 -13.37
CA SER A 38 16.91 7.55 -13.68
C SER A 38 16.76 8.22 -12.33
N GLY A 39 17.52 9.27 -12.08
CA GLY A 39 17.34 10.19 -10.96
C GLY A 39 15.98 10.88 -11.09
N LYS A 40 14.92 10.08 -11.06
CA LYS A 40 13.59 10.33 -11.61
C LYS A 40 12.64 10.38 -10.43
N ASP A 41 12.27 11.60 -10.08
CA ASP A 41 11.19 12.01 -9.18
C ASP A 41 10.88 11.05 -8.02
N ILE A 42 11.87 10.84 -7.14
CA ILE A 42 11.58 10.29 -5.81
C ILE A 42 11.02 11.44 -4.98
N PHE A 43 9.71 11.45 -4.77
CA PHE A 43 9.11 12.30 -3.74
C PHE A 43 9.31 11.66 -2.37
N ARG A 44 9.84 12.43 -1.43
CA ARG A 44 10.00 12.03 -0.04
C ARG A 44 9.59 13.18 0.86
N GLU A 45 8.74 12.87 1.83
CA GLU A 45 8.31 13.78 2.88
C GLU A 45 8.57 13.14 4.24
N ASP A 46 9.29 13.84 5.11
CA ASP A 46 9.62 13.39 6.47
C ASP A 46 8.90 14.23 7.55
N PHE A 47 8.15 15.28 7.18
CA PHE A 47 7.42 16.21 8.06
C PHE A 47 8.29 16.82 9.18
N ASN A 48 9.55 17.11 8.86
CA ASN A 48 10.54 17.67 9.79
C ASN A 48 10.46 19.21 9.93
N THR A 49 9.65 19.87 9.11
CA THR A 49 9.43 21.31 9.17
C THR A 49 8.48 21.67 10.32
N SER A 50 8.56 22.93 10.79
CA SER A 50 7.68 23.44 11.86
C SER A 50 6.23 23.65 11.43
N ASP A 51 5.97 23.67 10.12
CA ASP A 51 4.64 23.76 9.53
C ASP A 51 4.59 22.96 8.22
N ILE A 52 3.37 22.74 7.71
CA ILE A 52 3.13 22.07 6.43
C ILE A 52 3.54 22.99 5.27
N ASP A 53 4.31 22.46 4.32
CA ASP A 53 4.58 23.14 3.05
C ASP A 53 3.33 23.08 2.15
N GLU A 54 2.51 24.12 2.20
CA GLU A 54 1.28 24.23 1.40
C GLU A 54 1.53 24.50 -0.09
N THR A 55 2.79 24.63 -0.53
CA THR A 55 3.14 24.60 -1.96
C THR A 55 3.22 23.17 -2.51
N ILE A 56 3.48 22.20 -1.63
CA ILE A 56 3.49 20.76 -1.94
C ILE A 56 2.14 20.12 -1.63
N TRP A 57 1.58 20.50 -0.48
CA TRP A 57 0.38 19.89 0.07
C TRP A 57 -0.84 20.83 0.00
N GLN A 58 -2.01 20.27 -0.22
CA GLN A 58 -3.30 20.93 -0.04
C GLN A 58 -3.97 20.34 1.19
N ILE A 59 -4.37 21.21 2.11
CA ILE A 59 -5.08 20.82 3.33
C ILE A 59 -6.59 20.91 3.09
N GLY A 60 -7.32 19.91 3.58
CA GLY A 60 -8.76 19.85 3.44
C GLY A 60 -9.51 20.85 4.31
N THR A 61 -10.42 21.59 3.68
CA THR A 61 -11.30 22.58 4.32
C THR A 61 -12.77 22.44 3.88
N TRP A 62 -13.14 21.27 3.36
CA TRP A 62 -14.46 20.97 2.79
C TRP A 62 -15.39 20.25 3.78
N LYS A 63 -16.68 20.27 3.45
CA LYS A 63 -17.73 19.49 4.12
C LYS A 63 -18.10 18.30 3.25
N GLU A 64 -18.07 17.11 3.80
CA GLU A 64 -18.45 15.88 3.09
C GLU A 64 -18.93 14.82 4.06
N HIS A 65 -19.87 13.97 3.61
CA HIS A 65 -20.35 12.79 4.34
C HIS A 65 -20.75 13.05 5.81
N GLY A 66 -21.26 14.24 6.11
CA GLY A 66 -21.65 14.65 7.48
C GLY A 66 -20.49 15.11 8.36
N GLY A 67 -19.26 15.16 7.84
CA GLY A 67 -18.08 15.70 8.50
C GLY A 67 -17.60 17.03 7.93
N GLN A 68 -16.66 17.65 8.64
CA GLN A 68 -15.97 18.89 8.26
C GLN A 68 -14.46 18.72 8.43
N THR A 69 -13.68 18.98 7.38
CA THR A 69 -12.21 19.10 7.46
C THR A 69 -11.79 20.53 7.75
N ASP A 70 -10.63 20.76 8.36
CA ASP A 70 -10.14 22.11 8.64
C ASP A 70 -8.62 22.15 8.86
N ARG A 71 -7.99 23.26 8.47
CA ARG A 71 -6.55 23.51 8.61
C ARG A 71 -6.05 23.37 10.05
N THR A 72 -6.84 23.79 11.04
CA THR A 72 -6.45 23.74 12.46
C THR A 72 -6.26 22.32 13.01
N ARG A 73 -6.65 21.30 12.24
CA ARG A 73 -6.54 19.87 12.61
C ARG A 73 -5.46 19.13 11.81
N VAL A 74 -4.63 19.86 11.06
CA VAL A 74 -3.48 19.35 10.31
C VAL A 74 -2.24 20.16 10.69
N TYR A 75 -1.25 19.51 11.29
CA TYR A 75 -0.02 20.18 11.71
C TYR A 75 1.16 19.21 11.83
N THR A 76 2.38 19.73 11.77
CA THR A 76 3.58 18.96 12.11
C THR A 76 3.95 19.16 13.57
N LYS A 77 4.41 18.10 14.23
CA LYS A 77 4.95 18.17 15.59
C LYS A 77 5.90 17.00 15.83
N ASN A 78 7.10 17.33 16.31
CA ASN A 78 8.16 16.35 16.61
C ASN A 78 8.55 15.47 15.41
N GLY A 79 8.64 16.03 14.20
CA GLY A 79 9.00 15.28 12.99
C GLY A 79 7.90 14.33 12.49
N HIS A 80 6.63 14.63 12.77
CA HIS A 80 5.49 13.83 12.34
C HIS A 80 4.35 14.74 11.90
N LEU A 81 3.61 14.31 10.88
CA LEU A 81 2.28 14.84 10.55
C LEU A 81 1.26 14.35 11.58
N HIS A 82 0.44 15.27 12.10
CA HIS A 82 -0.70 14.97 12.95
C HIS A 82 -1.99 15.35 12.23
N LEU A 83 -2.88 14.37 12.11
CA LEU A 83 -4.24 14.50 11.61
C LEU A 83 -5.20 14.26 12.77
N VAL A 84 -6.01 15.26 13.12
CA VAL A 84 -6.85 15.23 14.32
C VAL A 84 -8.32 15.10 13.95
N PHE A 85 -8.95 14.09 14.52
CA PHE A 85 -10.41 13.98 14.56
C PHE A 85 -10.96 14.50 15.90
N ARG A 86 -12.11 15.19 15.86
CA ARG A 86 -12.89 15.56 17.05
C ARG A 86 -14.37 15.25 16.82
N ASN A 87 -15.05 14.80 17.86
CA ASN A 87 -16.51 14.79 17.92
C ASN A 87 -16.95 15.93 18.84
N ASP A 88 -17.57 16.96 18.28
CA ASP A 88 -18.10 18.11 19.01
C ASP A 88 -19.62 18.07 18.98
N ASN A 89 -20.21 17.48 20.02
CA ASN A 89 -21.67 17.36 20.18
C ASN A 89 -22.41 16.81 18.95
N GLY A 90 -21.86 15.77 18.32
CA GLY A 90 -22.44 15.14 17.12
C GLY A 90 -21.95 15.73 15.80
N SER A 91 -21.13 16.79 15.84
CA SER A 91 -20.38 17.26 14.67
C SER A 91 -19.07 16.48 14.54
N TYR A 92 -18.91 15.77 13.42
CA TYR A 92 -17.69 15.01 13.13
C TYR A 92 -16.66 15.88 12.42
N LEU A 93 -15.64 16.31 13.17
CA LEU A 93 -14.61 17.23 12.69
C LEU A 93 -13.35 16.44 12.33
N GLY A 94 -13.18 16.14 11.05
CA GLY A 94 -12.05 15.41 10.51
C GLY A 94 -10.90 16.30 10.05
N SER A 95 -9.92 15.67 9.42
CA SER A 95 -8.73 16.32 8.86
C SER A 95 -8.26 15.50 7.66
N ALA A 96 -7.87 16.17 6.58
CA ALA A 96 -7.33 15.56 5.38
C ALA A 96 -6.23 16.45 4.81
N ILE A 97 -5.27 15.84 4.12
CA ILE A 97 -4.21 16.52 3.38
C ILE A 97 -3.86 15.66 2.16
N GLN A 98 -3.62 16.30 1.03
CA GLN A 98 -3.28 15.64 -0.24
C GLN A 98 -2.14 16.38 -0.93
N THR A 99 -1.36 15.69 -1.76
CA THR A 99 -0.36 16.39 -2.59
C THR A 99 -1.07 17.22 -3.66
N ARG A 100 -0.47 18.36 -4.03
CA ARG A 100 -0.94 19.15 -5.18
C ARG A 100 -0.50 18.55 -6.51
N LYS A 101 0.61 17.81 -6.51
CA LYS A 101 1.12 17.06 -7.66
C LYS A 101 0.50 15.67 -7.67
N GLU A 102 0.19 15.20 -8.86
CA GLU A 102 -0.16 13.80 -9.12
C GLU A 102 1.10 12.97 -9.43
N PHE A 103 1.06 11.71 -9.01
CA PHE A 103 2.13 10.76 -9.27
C PHE A 103 1.56 9.54 -10.00
N SER A 104 2.27 9.09 -11.02
CA SER A 104 1.91 7.91 -11.79
C SER A 104 2.31 6.62 -11.07
N TYR A 105 2.32 5.51 -11.80
CA TYR A 105 2.75 4.20 -11.31
C TYR A 105 4.08 4.24 -10.56
N GLY A 106 4.13 3.51 -9.44
CA GLY A 106 5.31 3.44 -8.60
C GLY A 106 5.07 2.67 -7.31
N LYS A 107 6.07 2.71 -6.44
CA LYS A 107 5.98 2.16 -5.08
C LYS A 107 5.64 3.30 -4.11
N TRP A 108 4.58 3.10 -3.33
CA TRP A 108 4.14 4.03 -2.30
C TRP A 108 4.46 3.44 -0.93
N GLU A 109 5.13 4.21 -0.10
CA GLU A 109 5.53 3.80 1.25
C GLU A 109 5.13 4.87 2.25
N VAL A 110 4.50 4.45 3.35
CA VAL A 110 4.13 5.34 4.46
C VAL A 110 4.46 4.68 5.79
N ARG A 111 4.97 5.47 6.74
CA ARG A 111 5.12 5.06 8.14
C ARG A 111 4.15 5.86 8.98
N LEU A 112 3.10 5.22 9.47
CA LEU A 112 2.04 5.87 10.25
C LEU A 112 1.66 5.07 11.50
N LYS A 113 0.92 5.72 12.40
CA LYS A 113 0.23 5.09 13.52
C LYS A 113 -1.24 5.51 13.48
N SER A 114 -2.14 4.55 13.31
CA SER A 114 -3.58 4.81 13.31
C SER A 114 -4.10 5.12 14.72
N SER A 115 -5.19 5.87 14.78
CA SER A 115 -5.98 6.04 16.01
C SER A 115 -6.58 4.70 16.44
N SER A 116 -6.72 4.49 17.76
CA SER A 116 -7.40 3.33 18.34
C SER A 116 -8.85 3.62 18.73
N VAL A 117 -9.37 4.82 18.44
CA VAL A 117 -10.73 5.23 18.80
C VAL A 117 -11.72 4.54 17.87
N ALA A 118 -12.69 3.83 18.45
CA ALA A 118 -13.66 3.06 17.69
C ALA A 118 -14.55 3.94 16.80
N GLY A 119 -14.79 3.46 15.57
CA GLY A 119 -15.66 4.11 14.59
C GLY A 119 -14.98 5.18 13.74
N ILE A 120 -13.67 5.38 13.90
CA ILE A 120 -12.87 6.29 13.06
C ILE A 120 -12.16 5.48 11.97
N LEU A 121 -12.15 6.03 10.75
CA LEU A 121 -11.36 5.54 9.64
C LEU A 121 -10.05 6.35 9.56
N ASN A 122 -8.91 5.65 9.49
CA ASN A 122 -7.62 6.26 9.17
C ASN A 122 -7.21 5.69 7.82
N SER A 123 -6.81 6.51 6.87
CA SER A 123 -6.47 6.06 5.51
C SER A 123 -5.17 6.68 4.99
N PHE A 124 -4.53 5.95 4.11
CA PHE A 124 -3.51 6.43 3.18
C PHE A 124 -3.88 5.88 1.81
N TYR A 125 -4.07 6.75 0.82
CA TYR A 125 -4.62 6.35 -0.46
C TYR A 125 -4.10 7.25 -1.59
N THR A 126 -4.18 6.73 -2.81
CA THR A 126 -3.98 7.52 -4.04
C THR A 126 -5.33 7.67 -4.72
N ILE A 127 -5.66 8.86 -5.19
CA ILE A 127 -6.90 9.13 -5.88
C ILE A 127 -6.65 10.02 -7.10
N ASP A 128 -7.34 9.73 -8.19
CA ASP A 128 -7.43 10.61 -9.35
C ASP A 128 -8.87 11.10 -9.49
N TRP A 129 -9.16 12.24 -8.83
CA TRP A 129 -10.52 12.76 -8.70
C TRP A 129 -10.79 14.03 -9.51
N ASN A 130 -9.93 14.39 -10.47
CA ASN A 130 -10.19 15.53 -11.36
C ASN A 130 -11.60 15.40 -11.98
N ASP A 131 -12.30 16.54 -12.10
CA ASP A 131 -13.65 16.56 -12.64
C ASP A 131 -13.61 16.24 -14.14
N LYS A 132 -14.45 15.32 -14.62
CA LYS A 132 -14.48 14.94 -16.04
C LYS A 132 -15.07 16.02 -16.94
N GLU A 133 -15.79 16.99 -16.38
CA GLU A 133 -16.31 18.12 -17.16
C GLU A 133 -15.24 19.17 -17.47
N VAL A 134 -14.12 19.20 -16.73
CA VAL A 134 -13.09 20.23 -16.83
C VAL A 134 -11.65 19.67 -16.82
N GLY A 135 -11.49 18.35 -16.70
CA GLY A 135 -10.20 17.68 -16.50
C GLY A 135 -10.20 16.21 -16.97
N ASP A 136 -9.09 15.52 -16.71
CA ASP A 136 -8.77 14.17 -17.21
C ASP A 136 -8.96 13.05 -16.17
N GLY A 137 -9.65 13.35 -15.07
CA GLY A 137 -9.70 12.45 -13.91
C GLY A 137 -10.40 11.12 -14.19
N THR A 138 -9.74 10.04 -13.83
CA THR A 138 -10.17 8.66 -14.11
C THR A 138 -11.14 8.10 -13.05
N LYS A 139 -11.22 8.72 -11.87
CA LYS A 139 -11.94 8.22 -10.67
C LYS A 139 -11.37 6.88 -10.17
N GLN A 140 -10.07 6.67 -10.39
CA GLN A 140 -9.35 5.52 -9.87
C GLN A 140 -8.78 5.82 -8.48
N GLU A 141 -8.77 4.80 -7.64
CA GLU A 141 -8.34 4.91 -6.25
C GLU A 141 -7.66 3.60 -5.80
N VAL A 142 -6.67 3.73 -4.92
CA VAL A 142 -6.01 2.62 -4.25
C VAL A 142 -5.83 2.98 -2.78
N ASP A 143 -6.37 2.13 -1.89
CA ASP A 143 -6.51 2.44 -0.47
C ASP A 143 -5.72 1.52 0.45
N ILE A 144 -5.20 2.11 1.53
CA ILE A 144 -4.80 1.42 2.75
C ILE A 144 -5.62 2.01 3.90
N GLU A 145 -6.56 1.24 4.42
CA GLU A 145 -7.50 1.67 5.44
C GLU A 145 -7.34 0.89 6.75
N PHE A 146 -7.36 1.63 7.87
CA PHE A 146 -7.27 1.07 9.22
C PHE A 146 -8.60 1.27 9.93
N LEU A 147 -9.45 0.23 9.86
CA LEU A 147 -10.75 0.21 10.53
C LEU A 147 -10.56 -0.02 12.04
N THR A 148 -11.09 0.89 12.83
CA THR A 148 -11.05 0.84 14.31
C THR A 148 -12.31 0.26 14.93
N TYR A 149 -13.27 -0.18 14.10
CA TYR A 149 -14.52 -0.79 14.53
C TYR A 149 -14.59 -2.24 14.04
N LYS A 150 -15.20 -3.11 14.86
CA LYS A 150 -15.52 -4.48 14.45
C LYS A 150 -16.96 -4.52 13.96
N PHE A 151 -17.15 -4.96 12.72
CA PHE A 151 -18.49 -5.25 12.21
C PHE A 151 -19.19 -6.25 13.15
N LYS A 152 -20.44 -5.98 13.54
CA LYS A 152 -21.23 -6.93 14.32
C LYS A 152 -21.38 -8.20 13.49
N LYS A 153 -21.09 -9.37 14.07
CA LYS A 153 -21.55 -10.64 13.49
C LYS A 153 -23.07 -10.55 13.38
N ILE A 154 -23.60 -10.74 12.18
CA ILE A 154 -25.03 -11.00 12.01
C ILE A 154 -25.31 -12.26 12.81
N GLN A 155 -26.12 -12.14 13.87
CA GLN A 155 -26.71 -13.29 14.52
C GLN A 155 -27.80 -13.77 13.56
N GLU A 156 -27.47 -14.75 12.71
CA GLU A 156 -28.50 -15.50 12.00
C GLU A 156 -29.34 -16.23 13.06
N LYS A 157 -30.46 -15.62 13.44
CA LYS A 157 -31.52 -16.33 14.13
C LYS A 157 -32.20 -17.20 13.09
N PHE A 158 -31.74 -18.44 12.96
CA PHE A 158 -32.58 -19.50 12.43
C PHE A 158 -33.69 -19.74 13.46
N THR A 159 -34.85 -19.12 13.23
CA THR A 159 -36.12 -19.53 13.83
C THR A 159 -36.72 -20.67 13.03
#